data_AF-A0A7V0WXK3-F1
#
_entry.id   AF-A0A7V0WXK3-F1
#
_cell.length_a   1.000
_cell.length_b   1.000
_cell.length_c   1.000
_cell.angle_alpha   90.00
_cell.angle_beta   90.00
_cell.angle_gamma   90.00
#
_symmetry.space_group_name_H-M   'P 1'
#
loop_
_entity.id
_entity.type
_entity.pdbx_description
1 polymer ?
#
loop_
_entity_poly.entity_id
_entity_poly.type
_entity_poly.pdbx_seq_one_letter_code
_entity_poly.pdbx_strand_id
1 'polypeptide(L)'
;MNLDAKINENSYSLAENLNNKKKELENSLGVLASDGVYAFYVFCKSKKIWNTIEEHLKPLKKYVSCDNSQPMDQKYFAKISGDLHTLLFVKEILEKTLTYTRYHLKAMESKNE
;
A
#
# COMPACT_ATOMS: atom_id res chain seq x y z
N MET A 1 15.70 2.28 13.15
CA MET A 1 14.55 1.38 12.89
C MET A 1 14.57 0.99 11.41
N ASN A 2 14.53 -0.31 11.08
CA ASN A 2 14.59 -0.81 9.70
C ASN A 2 13.24 -0.54 8.99
N LEU A 3 13.30 -0.02 7.76
CA LEU A 3 12.12 0.23 6.92
C LEU A 3 11.28 -1.03 6.74
N ASP A 4 11.92 -2.17 6.52
CA ASP A 4 11.25 -3.47 6.31
C ASP A 4 10.46 -3.92 7.54
N ALA A 5 11.04 -3.76 8.74
CA ALA A 5 10.34 -4.04 9.99
C ALA A 5 9.09 -3.16 10.16
N LYS A 6 9.17 -1.88 9.75
CA LYS A 6 8.02 -0.97 9.81
C LYS A 6 6.97 -1.31 8.76
N ILE A 7 7.38 -1.74 7.57
CA ILE A 7 6.48 -2.27 6.55
C ILE A 7 5.72 -3.45 7.12
N ASN A 8 6.39 -4.43 7.73
CA ASN A 8 5.74 -5.61 8.32
C ASN A 8 4.70 -5.25 9.40
N GLU A 9 5.06 -4.36 10.33
CA GLU A 9 4.14 -3.89 11.39
C GLU A 9 2.87 -3.27 10.81
N ASN A 10 3.01 -2.33 9.86
CA ASN A 10 1.86 -1.71 9.20
C ASN A 10 1.06 -2.72 8.35
N SER A 11 1.74 -3.69 7.76
CA SER A 11 1.11 -4.71 6.91
C SER A 11 0.22 -5.66 7.70
N TYR A 12 0.59 -5.99 8.93
CA TYR A 12 -0.23 -6.77 9.85
C TYR A 12 -1.52 -6.03 10.22
N SER A 13 -1.40 -4.77 10.66
CA SER A 13 -2.58 -3.95 10.99
C SER A 13 -3.48 -3.70 9.77
N LEU A 14 -2.88 -3.53 8.58
CA LEU A 14 -3.63 -3.43 7.33
C LEU A 14 -4.39 -4.73 7.03
N ALA A 15 -3.83 -5.89 7.34
CA ALA A 15 -4.49 -7.18 7.15
C ALA A 15 -5.73 -7.32 8.05
N GLU A 16 -5.63 -6.92 9.32
CA GLU A 16 -6.78 -6.92 10.24
C GLU A 16 -7.93 -6.07 9.70
N ASN A 17 -7.62 -4.90 9.12
CA ASN A 17 -8.61 -3.99 8.56
C ASN A 17 -9.16 -4.38 7.18
N LEU A 18 -8.47 -5.27 6.45
CA LEU A 18 -8.86 -5.72 5.10
C LEU A 18 -9.22 -7.20 5.05
N ASN A 19 -9.46 -7.86 6.18
CA ASN A 19 -9.76 -9.29 6.23
C ASN A 19 -10.97 -9.68 5.36
N ASN A 20 -12.01 -8.85 5.34
CA ASN A 20 -13.19 -9.03 4.49
C ASN A 20 -13.04 -8.51 3.04
N LYS A 21 -11.87 -7.98 2.68
CA LYS A 21 -11.55 -7.38 1.38
C LYS A 21 -10.28 -7.95 0.74
N LYS A 22 -9.97 -9.21 1.07
CA LYS A 22 -8.78 -9.91 0.56
C LYS A 22 -8.71 -9.90 -0.98
N LYS A 23 -9.84 -10.15 -1.66
CA LYS A 23 -9.90 -10.16 -3.13
C LYS A 23 -9.53 -8.80 -3.72
N GLU A 24 -10.01 -7.71 -3.12
CA GLU A 24 -9.69 -6.35 -3.54
C GLU A 24 -8.20 -6.05 -3.31
N LEU A 25 -7.61 -6.49 -2.20
CA LEU A 25 -6.17 -6.38 -1.94
C LEU A 25 -5.36 -7.12 -3.02
N GLU A 26 -5.68 -8.39 -3.30
CA GLU A 26 -4.95 -9.19 -4.29
C GLU A 26 -5.06 -8.60 -5.70
N ASN A 27 -6.25 -8.14 -6.09
CA ASN A 27 -6.43 -7.43 -7.35
C ASN A 27 -5.63 -6.12 -7.39
N SER A 28 -5.57 -5.37 -6.27
CA SER A 28 -4.81 -4.13 -6.21
C SER A 28 -3.31 -4.36 -6.38
N LEU A 29 -2.78 -5.45 -5.82
CA LEU A 29 -1.38 -5.86 -6.01
C LEU A 29 -1.11 -6.19 -7.47
N GLY A 30 -2.04 -6.87 -8.15
CA GLY A 30 -1.95 -7.12 -9.60
C GLY A 30 -1.91 -5.82 -10.42
N VAL A 31 -2.82 -4.88 -10.14
CA VAL A 31 -2.84 -3.56 -10.81
C VAL A 31 -1.54 -2.79 -10.56
N LEU A 32 -1.02 -2.79 -9.34
CA LEU A 32 0.24 -2.13 -9.01
C LEU A 32 1.42 -2.71 -9.81
N ALA A 33 1.47 -4.04 -9.93
CA ALA A 33 2.53 -4.74 -10.65
C ALA A 33 2.47 -4.45 -12.17
N SER A 34 1.27 -4.49 -12.76
CA SER A 34 1.06 -4.36 -14.20
C SER A 34 1.01 -2.91 -14.69
N ASP A 35 0.28 -2.04 -13.99
CA ASP A 35 -0.10 -0.71 -14.47
C ASP A 35 0.52 0.43 -13.64
N GLY A 36 1.17 0.11 -12.52
CA GLY A 36 1.91 1.06 -11.69
C GLY A 36 1.08 1.81 -10.64
N VAL A 37 1.73 2.75 -9.96
CA VAL A 37 1.21 3.36 -8.72
C VAL A 37 -0.06 4.20 -8.91
N TYR A 38 -0.21 4.86 -10.07
CA TYR A 38 -1.36 5.71 -10.34
C TYR A 38 -2.60 4.87 -10.63
N ALA A 39 -2.47 3.83 -11.46
CA ALA A 39 -3.55 2.88 -11.72
C ALA A 39 -3.98 2.18 -10.42
N PHE A 40 -3.00 1.78 -9.60
CA PHE A 40 -3.24 1.24 -8.27
C PHE A 40 -4.07 2.19 -7.39
N TYR A 41 -3.70 3.47 -7.31
CA TYR A 41 -4.45 4.47 -6.55
C TYR A 41 -5.91 4.58 -7.01
N VAL A 42 -6.14 4.72 -8.33
CA VAL A 42 -7.48 4.82 -8.91
C VAL A 42 -8.31 3.56 -8.64
N PHE A 43 -7.70 2.38 -8.79
CA PHE A 43 -8.34 1.11 -8.48
C PHE A 43 -8.76 1.04 -7.01
N CYS A 44 -7.85 1.33 -6.09
CA CYS A 44 -8.10 1.30 -4.64
C CYS A 44 -9.18 2.30 -4.22
N LYS A 45 -9.26 3.47 -4.87
CA LYS A 45 -10.37 4.42 -4.68
C LYS A 45 -11.70 3.84 -5.15
N SER A 46 -11.75 3.22 -6.34
CA SER A 46 -12.97 2.60 -6.87
C SER A 46 -13.51 1.47 -5.97
N LYS A 47 -12.60 0.74 -5.29
CA LYS A 47 -12.93 -0.36 -4.36
C LYS A 47 -13.13 0.09 -2.90
N LYS A 48 -13.03 1.39 -2.62
CA LYS A 48 -13.16 1.95 -1.25
C LYS A 48 -12.21 1.28 -0.24
N ILE A 49 -10.97 0.98 -0.67
CA ILE A 49 -9.89 0.45 0.19
C ILE A 49 -8.74 1.45 0.36
N TRP A 50 -8.69 2.48 -0.49
CA TRP A 50 -7.60 3.46 -0.48
C TRP A 50 -7.40 4.13 0.88
N ASN A 51 -8.47 4.59 1.54
CA ASN A 51 -8.32 5.33 2.79
C ASN A 51 -7.66 4.47 3.87
N THR A 52 -8.04 3.20 3.96
CA THR A 52 -7.41 2.21 4.86
C THR A 52 -5.93 2.01 4.50
N ILE A 53 -5.61 1.83 3.21
CA ILE A 53 -4.22 1.69 2.75
C ILE A 53 -3.41 2.96 3.09
N GLU A 54 -3.94 4.14 2.78
CA GLU A 54 -3.26 5.42 3.01
C GLU A 54 -2.93 5.65 4.48
N GLU A 55 -3.85 5.32 5.40
CA GLU A 55 -3.62 5.41 6.84
C GLU A 55 -2.40 4.60 7.29
N HIS A 56 -2.23 3.40 6.75
CA HIS A 56 -1.11 2.51 7.07
C HIS A 56 0.17 2.87 6.31
N LEU A 57 0.09 3.67 5.25
CA LEU A 57 1.24 4.22 4.54
C LEU A 57 1.74 5.54 5.12
N LYS A 58 0.91 6.30 5.88
CA LYS A 58 1.33 7.55 6.53
C LYS A 58 2.64 7.43 7.31
N PRO A 59 2.86 6.39 8.14
CA PRO A 59 4.13 6.23 8.87
C PRO A 59 5.34 5.99 7.97
N LEU A 60 5.11 5.56 6.72
CA LEU A 60 6.12 5.29 5.72
C LEU A 60 6.42 6.51 4.83
N LYS A 61 5.54 7.53 4.78
CA LYS A 61 5.74 8.76 3.97
C LYS A 61 7.05 9.48 4.26
N LYS A 62 7.53 9.43 5.51
CA LYS A 62 8.81 10.02 5.92
C LYS A 62 10.02 9.47 5.18
N TYR A 63 9.92 8.26 4.62
CA TYR A 63 10.99 7.64 3.84
C TYR A 63 10.97 8.08 2.38
N VAL A 64 9.85 8.63 1.90
CA VAL A 64 9.61 8.88 0.47
C VAL A 64 9.72 10.36 0.10
N SER A 65 10.46 11.15 0.89
CA SER A 65 10.74 12.58 0.65
C SER A 65 9.48 13.45 0.48
N CYS A 66 8.38 13.06 1.11
CA CYS A 66 7.12 13.79 1.03
C CYS A 66 6.82 14.45 2.36
N ASP A 67 6.32 15.69 2.31
CA ASP A 67 5.74 16.36 3.46
C ASP A 67 4.67 15.45 4.06
N ASN A 68 4.91 14.99 5.30
CA ASN A 68 4.05 14.03 6.00
C ASN A 68 2.62 14.56 6.20
N SER A 69 2.40 15.88 6.03
CA SER A 69 1.09 16.52 6.15
C SER A 69 0.21 16.33 4.91
N GLN A 70 0.78 16.04 3.73
CA GLN A 70 0.02 16.00 2.49
C GLN A 70 -0.64 14.63 2.24
N PRO A 71 -1.92 14.59 1.81
CA PRO A 71 -2.56 13.34 1.42
C PRO A 71 -1.86 12.73 0.20
N MET A 72 -1.84 11.39 0.13
CA MET A 72 -1.42 10.64 -1.06
C MET A 72 -2.59 10.60 -2.05
N ASP A 73 -2.94 11.75 -2.59
CA ASP A 73 -4.04 11.90 -3.54
C ASP A 73 -3.57 11.91 -4.99
N GLN A 74 -4.47 12.24 -5.91
CA GLN A 74 -4.14 12.37 -7.33
C GLN A 74 -2.98 13.33 -7.60
N LYS A 75 -2.89 14.45 -6.87
CA LYS A 75 -1.80 15.43 -7.05
C LYS A 75 -0.47 14.86 -6.60
N TYR A 76 -0.47 14.11 -5.50
CA TYR A 76 0.70 13.37 -5.04
C TYR A 76 1.21 12.41 -6.12
N PHE A 77 0.34 11.55 -6.66
CA PHE A 77 0.74 10.55 -7.65
C PHE A 77 1.17 11.18 -8.98
N ALA A 78 0.53 12.29 -9.39
CA ALA A 78 0.98 13.07 -10.53
C ALA A 78 2.37 13.70 -10.28
N LYS A 79 2.63 14.24 -9.08
CA LYS A 79 3.92 14.83 -8.73
C LYS A 79 5.05 13.80 -8.77
N ILE A 80 4.89 12.65 -8.11
CA ILE A 80 5.95 11.63 -8.06
C ILE A 80 6.19 10.98 -9.42
N SER A 81 5.21 10.98 -10.33
CA SER A 81 5.41 10.49 -11.71
C SER A 81 6.44 11.30 -12.50
N GLY A 82 6.72 12.54 -12.07
CA GLY A 82 7.77 13.37 -12.65
C GLY A 82 9.20 13.03 -12.18
N ASP A 83 9.34 12.20 -11.14
CA ASP A 83 10.65 11.74 -10.65
C ASP A 83 10.70 10.20 -10.57
N LEU A 84 11.44 9.59 -11.49
CA LEU A 84 11.51 8.13 -11.63
C LEU A 84 12.00 7.44 -10.35
N HIS A 85 12.96 8.05 -9.64
CA HIS A 85 13.51 7.45 -8.43
C HIS A 85 12.46 7.37 -7.31
N THR A 86 11.78 8.49 -7.03
CA THR A 86 10.67 8.51 -6.07
C THR A 86 9.54 7.58 -6.51
N LEU A 87 9.20 7.57 -7.80
CA LEU A 87 8.16 6.70 -8.34
C LEU A 87 8.44 5.22 -8.07
N LEU A 88 9.65 4.76 -8.41
CA LEU A 88 10.07 3.37 -8.20
C LEU A 88 10.14 3.03 -6.70
N PHE A 89 10.61 3.97 -5.87
CA PHE A 89 10.70 3.75 -4.44
C PHE A 89 9.31 3.65 -3.77
N VAL A 90 8.35 4.50 -4.16
CA VAL A 90 6.94 4.37 -3.73
C VAL A 90 6.36 3.03 -4.15
N LYS A 91 6.62 2.63 -5.41
CA LYS A 91 6.15 1.34 -5.93
C LYS A 91 6.67 0.19 -5.08
N GLU A 92 7.97 0.17 -4.76
CA GLU A 92 8.58 -0.88 -3.95
C GLU A 92 7.98 -0.96 -2.53
N ILE A 93 7.76 0.20 -1.89
CA ILE A 93 7.11 0.23 -0.56
C ILE A 93 5.71 -0.36 -0.65
N LEU A 94 4.91 0.09 -1.62
CA LEU A 94 3.55 -0.41 -1.82
C LEU A 94 3.54 -1.92 -2.09
N GLU A 95 4.41 -2.41 -2.96
CA GLU A 95 4.52 -3.84 -3.29
C GLU A 95 4.86 -4.67 -2.05
N LYS A 96 5.86 -4.24 -1.26
CA LYS A 96 6.24 -4.94 -0.02
C LYS A 96 5.12 -4.92 1.02
N THR A 97 4.48 -3.77 1.23
CA THR A 97 3.35 -3.65 2.17
C THR A 97 2.20 -4.59 1.78
N LEU A 98 1.74 -4.54 0.53
CA LEU A 98 0.64 -5.37 0.07
C LEU A 98 1.01 -6.87 0.09
N THR A 99 2.26 -7.22 -0.22
CA THR A 99 2.75 -8.60 -0.17
C THR A 99 2.74 -9.15 1.26
N TYR A 100 3.27 -8.39 2.23
CA TYR A 100 3.25 -8.80 3.63
C TYR A 100 1.84 -8.84 4.19
N THR A 101 0.96 -7.90 3.81
CA THR A 101 -0.45 -7.94 4.18
C THR A 101 -1.11 -9.21 3.65
N ARG A 102 -0.82 -9.62 2.41
CA ARG A 102 -1.31 -10.87 1.84
C ARG A 102 -0.84 -12.09 2.64
N TYR A 103 0.40 -12.12 3.11
CA TYR A 103 0.89 -13.21 3.97
C TYR A 103 0.18 -13.26 5.33
N HIS A 104 -0.04 -12.10 5.95
CA HIS A 104 -0.79 -12.01 7.21
C HIS A 104 -2.24 -12.47 7.04
N LEU A 105 -2.92 -12.06 5.98
CA LEU A 105 -4.27 -12.53 5.66
C LEU A 105 -4.34 -14.05 5.51
N LYS A 106 -3.41 -14.65 4.77
CA LYS A 106 -3.33 -16.12 4.63
C LYS A 106 -3.13 -16.83 5.97
N ALA A 107 -2.26 -16.29 6.82
CA ALA A 107 -2.02 -16.85 8.15
C ALA A 107 -3.24 -16.71 9.09
N MET A 108 -4.06 -15.68 8.92
CA MET A 108 -5.32 -15.51 9.65
C MET A 108 -6.39 -16.49 9.18
N GLU A 109 -6.47 -16.78 7.89
CA GLU A 109 -7.39 -17.79 7.34
C GLU A 109 -7.09 -19.17 7.89
N SER A 110 -5.81 -19.58 7.90
CA SER A 110 -5.40 -20.90 8.42
C SER A 110 -5.62 -21.09 9.92
N LYS A 111 -5.90 -20.02 10.68
CA LYS A 111 -6.26 -20.10 12.11
C LYS A 111 -7.77 -20.26 12.34
N ASN A 112 -8.58 -19.98 11.32
CA ASN A 112 -10.04 -20.06 11.39
C ASN A 112 -10.58 -21.38 10.79
N GLU A 113 -9.69 -22.24 10.30
CA GLU A 113 -9.94 -23.64 9.90
C GLU A 113 -9.70 -24.58 11.09
#